data_AF-A0A2D0KUT8-F1
#
_entry.id   AF-A0A2D0KUT8-F1
#
_cell.length_a   1.000
_cell.length_b   1.000
_cell.length_c   1.000
_cell.angle_alpha   90.00
_cell.angle_beta   90.00
_cell.angle_gamma   90.00
#
_symmetry.space_group_name_H-M   'P 1'
#
loop_
_entity.id
_entity.type
_entity.pdbx_description
1 polymer ?
#
loop_
_entity_poly.entity_id
_entity_poly.type
_entity_poly.pdbx_seq_one_letter_code
_entity_poly.pdbx_strand_id
1 'polypeptide(L)'
;MSDVNKLESESKIENMLVMDIMIGTGRANMGGEYLRSIWGYSNKPVGSTYRPPDGAIGTIAIIENNTRIDVSKSNTFLWLQLGADYIGWDTYSFKDEDSYSQSIELLENKVLYVTVNGVIYNLGKSSFDIRRYLKKYQLFAQYFNIGAKELGVIMKQNIGNTLRFCLNWK
;
A
#
# COMPACT_ATOMS: atom_id res chain seq x y z
N MET A 1 25.50 9.60 37.81
CA MET A 1 24.12 9.07 37.91
C MET A 1 23.21 10.18 37.39
N SER A 2 22.51 10.11 36.26
CA SER A 2 22.09 8.98 35.44
C SER A 2 22.06 9.45 33.98
N ASP A 3 22.65 8.68 33.08
CA ASP A 3 22.26 8.65 31.68
C ASP A 3 21.02 7.74 31.52
N VAL A 4 20.49 7.73 30.30
CA VAL A 4 19.53 6.78 29.73
C VAL A 4 18.06 7.15 29.92
N ASN A 5 17.53 7.95 28.99
CA ASN A 5 16.26 7.72 28.29
C ASN A 5 15.99 8.81 27.24
N LYS A 6 16.90 8.92 26.26
CA LYS A 6 16.54 9.52 24.97
C LYS A 6 16.38 8.37 24.00
N LEU A 7 15.13 8.08 23.63
CA LEU A 7 14.80 7.16 22.55
C LEU A 7 15.44 7.69 21.27
N GLU A 8 16.62 7.18 20.93
CA GLU A 8 17.16 7.24 19.58
C GLU A 8 16.62 6.04 18.81
N SER A 9 15.61 6.26 17.97
CA SER A 9 15.53 5.54 16.71
C SER A 9 14.79 6.39 15.69
N GLU A 10 15.39 7.53 15.32
CA GLU A 10 15.16 8.04 13.97
C GLU A 10 15.67 6.95 13.02
N SER A 11 14.75 6.24 12.39
CA SER A 11 15.12 5.29 11.36
C SER A 11 15.86 6.02 10.24
N LYS A 12 17.07 5.54 9.96
CA LYS A 12 18.01 6.12 9.00
C LYS A 12 17.87 5.54 7.60
N ILE A 13 16.85 4.73 7.34
CA ILE A 13 16.67 4.10 6.03
C ILE A 13 15.81 5.03 5.17
N GLU A 14 16.47 5.71 4.23
CA GLU A 14 15.82 6.55 3.23
C GLU A 14 14.81 5.72 2.41
N ASN A 15 13.69 6.32 2.03
CA ASN A 15 12.68 5.66 1.20
C ASN A 15 12.08 4.40 1.84
N MET A 16 11.89 4.44 3.16
CA MET A 16 11.23 3.36 3.90
C MET A 16 9.88 3.82 4.45
N LEU A 17 8.89 2.94 4.40
CA LEU A 17 7.58 3.10 5.03
C LEU A 17 7.27 1.83 5.81
N VAL A 18 6.94 1.97 7.09
CA VAL A 18 6.48 0.87 7.93
C VAL A 18 5.05 1.14 8.36
N MET A 19 4.18 0.18 8.06
CA MET A 19 2.76 0.26 8.40
C MET A 19 2.22 -1.08 8.85
N ASP A 20 1.35 -1.04 9.85
CA ASP A 20 0.56 -2.18 10.26
C ASP A 20 -0.78 -2.13 9.52
N ILE A 21 -1.16 -3.23 8.88
CA ILE A 21 -2.44 -3.37 8.19
C ILE A 21 -3.22 -4.53 8.79
N MET A 22 -4.40 -4.25 9.35
CA MET A 22 -5.39 -5.29 9.61
C MET A 22 -6.00 -5.69 8.27
N ILE A 23 -5.81 -6.94 7.86
CA ILE A 23 -6.23 -7.37 6.54
C ILE A 23 -7.74 -7.58 6.51
N GLY A 24 -8.45 -6.73 5.78
CA GLY A 24 -9.84 -6.94 5.44
C GLY A 24 -10.00 -7.73 4.15
N THR A 25 -11.25 -8.12 3.87
CA THR A 25 -11.65 -8.67 2.57
C THR A 25 -12.92 -8.00 2.09
N GLY A 26 -13.07 -7.88 0.77
CA GLY A 26 -14.27 -7.35 0.14
C GLY A 26 -14.49 -7.94 -1.23
N ARG A 27 -15.50 -7.41 -1.93
CA ARG A 27 -15.76 -7.71 -3.33
C ARG A 27 -15.74 -6.43 -4.15
N ALA A 28 -15.18 -6.48 -5.36
CA ALA A 28 -15.04 -5.37 -6.31
C ALA A 28 -15.73 -5.71 -7.66
N ASN A 29 -16.54 -4.79 -8.20
CA ASN A 29 -17.13 -4.82 -9.53
C ASN A 29 -16.35 -3.77 -10.30
N MET A 30 -15.49 -4.27 -11.17
CA MET A 30 -14.53 -3.49 -11.94
C MET A 30 -14.83 -3.63 -13.44
N GLY A 31 -16.12 -3.66 -13.80
CA GLY A 31 -16.59 -3.65 -15.19
C GLY A 31 -17.02 -5.01 -15.75
N GLY A 32 -17.87 -5.75 -15.05
CA GLY A 32 -18.47 -7.00 -15.55
C GLY A 32 -19.56 -7.56 -14.61
N GLU A 33 -20.10 -8.73 -14.94
CA GLU A 33 -21.15 -9.39 -14.13
C GLU A 33 -20.62 -10.03 -12.83
N TYR A 34 -19.31 -10.25 -12.73
CA TYR A 34 -18.71 -10.99 -11.61
C TYR A 34 -18.00 -10.06 -10.62
N LEU A 35 -18.45 -10.13 -9.37
CA LEU A 35 -17.74 -9.59 -8.23
C LEU A 35 -16.44 -10.35 -8.00
N ARG A 36 -15.32 -9.63 -7.90
CA ARG A 36 -14.01 -10.21 -7.65
C ARG A 36 -13.54 -9.91 -6.24
N SER A 37 -12.89 -10.88 -5.61
CA SER A 37 -12.42 -10.76 -4.24
C SER A 37 -11.19 -9.84 -4.16
N ILE A 38 -11.15 -9.02 -3.11
CA ILE A 38 -10.05 -8.11 -2.80
C ILE A 38 -9.66 -8.25 -1.33
N TRP A 39 -8.38 -8.04 -1.03
CA TRP A 39 -7.83 -8.16 0.33
C TRP A 39 -6.90 -7.00 0.65
N GLY A 40 -6.90 -6.53 1.90
CA GLY A 40 -5.99 -5.49 2.35
C GLY A 40 -6.70 -4.34 3.07
N TYR A 41 -6.35 -3.12 2.70
CA TYR A 41 -6.89 -1.90 3.27
C TYR A 41 -7.67 -1.07 2.24
N SER A 42 -8.81 -0.52 2.63
CA SER A 42 -9.50 0.55 1.92
C SER A 42 -10.41 1.36 2.83
N ASN A 43 -10.30 2.69 2.77
CA ASN A 43 -11.18 3.64 3.47
C ASN A 43 -12.32 4.20 2.60
N LYS A 44 -12.40 3.78 1.33
CA LYS A 44 -13.40 4.22 0.37
C LYS A 44 -13.93 3.02 -0.40
N PRO A 45 -15.15 3.11 -0.98
CA PRO A 45 -15.63 2.08 -1.87
C PRO A 45 -14.69 1.88 -3.06
N VAL A 46 -14.30 0.64 -3.32
CA VAL A 46 -13.50 0.26 -4.50
C VAL A 46 -14.47 -0.15 -5.61
N GLY A 47 -14.77 0.78 -6.53
CA GLY A 47 -15.77 0.55 -7.58
C GLY A 47 -17.22 0.56 -7.05
N SER A 48 -18.12 -0.19 -7.70
CA SER A 48 -19.58 -0.16 -7.46
C SER A 48 -20.11 -1.26 -6.52
N THR A 49 -19.42 -1.58 -5.42
CA THR A 49 -19.61 -2.89 -4.76
C THR A 49 -20.41 -3.03 -3.48
N TYR A 50 -20.91 -4.27 -3.34
CA TYR A 50 -21.55 -4.89 -2.18
C TYR A 50 -20.57 -5.00 -1.00
N ARG A 51 -21.00 -4.49 0.15
CA ARG A 51 -20.14 -4.13 1.30
C ARG A 51 -20.33 -5.08 2.49
N PRO A 52 -19.37 -5.15 3.43
CA PRO A 52 -19.70 -5.25 4.85
C PRO A 52 -20.44 -3.98 5.32
N PRO A 53 -21.29 -4.02 6.37
CA PRO A 53 -22.20 -2.92 6.72
C PRO A 53 -21.56 -1.52 6.91
N ASP A 54 -20.27 -1.46 7.23
CA ASP A 54 -19.47 -0.25 7.49
C ASP A 54 -18.70 0.29 6.27
N GLY A 55 -18.57 -0.48 5.19
CA GLY A 55 -18.01 -0.04 3.91
C GLY A 55 -16.48 0.12 3.83
N ALA A 56 -15.75 -0.14 4.92
CA ALA A 56 -14.30 -0.16 4.95
C ALA A 56 -13.77 -1.60 4.76
N ILE A 57 -12.53 -1.73 4.29
CA ILE A 57 -11.83 -3.00 4.21
C ILE A 57 -10.57 -2.85 5.05
N GLY A 58 -10.46 -3.58 6.15
CA GLY A 58 -9.26 -3.54 6.99
C GLY A 58 -9.00 -2.18 7.62
N THR A 59 -7.84 -2.04 8.26
CA THR A 59 -7.35 -0.76 8.83
C THR A 59 -5.86 -0.62 8.58
N ILE A 60 -5.36 0.61 8.67
CA ILE A 60 -3.94 0.95 8.53
C ILE A 60 -3.49 1.77 9.73
N ALA A 61 -2.31 1.48 10.25
CA ALA A 61 -1.61 2.28 11.26
C ALA A 61 -0.17 2.52 10.78
N ILE A 62 0.24 3.79 10.73
CA ILE A 62 1.58 4.17 10.27
C ILE A 62 2.53 4.08 11.47
N ILE A 63 3.61 3.32 11.32
CA ILE A 63 4.65 3.16 12.34
C ILE A 63 5.81 4.10 12.04
N GLU A 64 6.19 4.20 10.76
CA GLU A 64 7.33 4.99 10.32
C GLU A 64 7.15 5.40 8.86
N ASN A 65 7.51 6.62 8.48
CA ASN A 65 7.41 7.08 7.10
C ASN A 65 8.56 8.03 6.76
N ASN A 66 9.58 7.48 6.10
CA ASN A 66 10.74 8.20 5.58
C ASN A 66 10.60 8.47 4.07
N THR A 67 9.37 8.61 3.58
CA THR A 67 9.05 8.91 2.18
C THR A 67 8.36 10.27 2.06
N ARG A 68 8.07 10.70 0.83
CA ARG A 68 7.24 11.88 0.54
C ARG A 68 5.75 11.57 0.32
N ILE A 69 5.35 10.32 0.58
CA ILE A 69 3.97 9.85 0.48
C ILE A 69 3.23 10.19 1.77
N ASP A 70 2.08 10.85 1.66
CA ASP A 70 1.14 11.10 2.75
C ASP A 70 0.20 9.90 2.92
N VAL A 71 0.72 8.86 3.57
CA VAL A 71 0.02 7.59 3.79
C VAL A 71 -1.25 7.77 4.63
N SER A 72 -1.35 8.85 5.43
CA SER A 72 -2.56 9.17 6.20
C SER A 72 -3.76 9.45 5.30
N LYS A 73 -3.50 9.82 4.04
CA LYS A 73 -4.51 10.04 3.00
C LYS A 73 -4.67 8.86 2.04
N SER A 74 -3.93 7.76 2.23
CA SER A 74 -4.08 6.58 1.37
C SER A 74 -5.52 6.08 1.36
N ASN A 75 -6.05 5.88 0.15
CA ASN A 75 -7.40 5.39 -0.05
C ASN A 75 -7.47 3.87 0.01
N THR A 76 -6.43 3.21 -0.50
CA THR A 76 -6.37 1.75 -0.62
C THR A 76 -4.95 1.25 -0.37
N PHE A 77 -4.80 -0.04 -0.10
CA PHE A 77 -3.60 -0.85 -0.34
C PHE A 77 -4.11 -2.29 -0.45
N LEU A 78 -4.32 -2.75 -1.67
CA LEU A 78 -5.14 -3.94 -1.93
C LEU A 78 -4.43 -4.92 -2.83
N TRP A 79 -4.60 -6.20 -2.53
CA TRP A 79 -4.46 -7.27 -3.51
C TRP A 79 -5.77 -7.46 -4.26
N LEU A 80 -5.70 -7.42 -5.59
CA LEU A 80 -6.85 -7.62 -6.47
C LEU A 80 -6.62 -8.85 -7.34
N GLN A 81 -7.52 -9.84 -7.22
CA GLN A 81 -7.50 -11.06 -8.02
C GLN A 81 -8.41 -10.91 -9.24
N LEU A 82 -7.95 -10.18 -10.26
CA LEU A 82 -8.75 -9.75 -11.43
C LEU A 82 -8.32 -10.41 -12.75
N GLY A 83 -7.67 -11.57 -12.71
CA GLY A 83 -7.19 -12.29 -13.90
C GLY A 83 -5.75 -11.93 -14.25
N ALA A 84 -5.42 -10.65 -14.18
CA ALA A 84 -4.06 -10.20 -13.87
C ALA A 84 -4.05 -9.80 -12.39
N ASP A 85 -3.48 -10.63 -11.53
CA ASP A 85 -3.44 -10.39 -10.09
C ASP A 85 -2.35 -9.34 -9.78
N TYR A 86 -2.69 -8.31 -9.00
CA TYR A 86 -1.76 -7.23 -8.66
C TYR A 86 -2.01 -6.62 -7.28
N ILE A 87 -0.97 -6.00 -6.72
CA ILE A 87 -1.10 -5.07 -5.61
C ILE A 87 -1.35 -3.67 -6.17
N GLY A 88 -2.47 -3.06 -5.81
CA GLY A 88 -2.82 -1.69 -6.16
C GLY A 88 -2.75 -0.77 -4.95
N TRP A 89 -2.14 0.40 -5.12
CA TRP A 89 -2.02 1.41 -4.08
C TRP A 89 -2.48 2.78 -4.56
N ASP A 90 -3.62 3.25 -4.06
CA ASP A 90 -4.11 4.62 -4.24
C ASP A 90 -3.74 5.48 -3.03
N THR A 91 -2.85 6.45 -3.24
CA THR A 91 -2.27 7.29 -2.20
C THR A 91 -2.07 8.73 -2.66
N TYR A 92 -1.46 9.56 -1.82
CA TYR A 92 -1.17 10.95 -2.08
C TYR A 92 0.26 11.28 -1.67
N SER A 93 0.87 12.26 -2.31
CA SER A 93 2.04 12.95 -1.73
C SER A 93 1.61 13.98 -0.69
N PHE A 94 2.57 14.53 0.05
CA PHE A 94 2.35 15.80 0.73
C PHE A 94 1.99 16.92 -0.26
N LYS A 95 1.31 17.98 0.22
CA LYS A 95 0.69 19.04 -0.60
C LYS A 95 1.71 20.09 -1.06
N ASP A 96 2.78 19.64 -1.69
CA ASP A 96 3.81 20.48 -2.28
C ASP A 96 4.43 19.79 -3.51
N GLU A 97 4.96 20.57 -4.44
CA GLU A 97 5.43 20.06 -5.74
C GLU A 97 6.70 19.20 -5.62
N ASP A 98 7.54 19.46 -4.61
CA ASP A 98 8.76 18.70 -4.35
C ASP A 98 8.42 17.29 -3.88
N SER A 99 7.56 17.16 -2.87
CA SER A 99 7.04 15.89 -2.39
C SER A 99 6.32 15.10 -3.48
N TYR A 100 5.55 15.77 -4.33
CA TYR A 100 4.88 15.14 -5.46
C TYR A 100 5.85 14.56 -6.47
N SER A 101 6.84 15.37 -6.89
CA SER A 101 7.86 14.96 -7.85
C SER A 101 8.70 13.80 -7.32
N GLN A 102 9.13 13.88 -6.06
CA GLN A 102 9.89 12.82 -5.40
C GLN A 102 9.06 11.54 -5.19
N SER A 103 7.76 11.66 -4.88
CA SER A 103 6.89 10.49 -4.75
C SER A 103 6.64 9.80 -6.08
N ILE A 104 6.55 10.56 -7.18
CA ILE A 104 6.50 9.98 -8.52
C ILE A 104 7.80 9.24 -8.82
N GLU A 105 8.96 9.88 -8.61
CA GLU A 105 10.26 9.26 -8.83
C GLU A 105 10.40 7.96 -8.02
N LEU A 106 10.01 7.99 -6.74
CA LEU A 106 10.00 6.85 -5.84
C LEU A 106 9.19 5.66 -6.42
N LEU A 107 7.97 5.93 -6.89
CA LEU A 107 7.06 4.87 -7.32
C LEU A 107 7.30 4.41 -8.79
N GLU A 108 7.75 5.30 -9.68
CA GLU A 108 8.03 4.99 -11.10
C GLU A 108 9.41 4.36 -11.29
N ASN A 109 10.44 4.88 -10.60
CA ASN A 109 11.82 4.58 -10.96
C ASN A 109 12.52 3.59 -10.02
N LYS A 110 12.06 3.45 -8.77
CA LYS A 110 12.67 2.55 -7.78
C LYS A 110 11.94 1.21 -7.69
N VAL A 111 12.68 0.17 -7.30
CA VAL A 111 12.17 -1.17 -7.07
C VAL A 111 11.65 -1.27 -5.64
N LEU A 112 10.39 -1.67 -5.48
CA LEU A 112 9.78 -1.88 -4.17
C LEU A 112 10.08 -3.28 -3.65
N TYR A 113 10.66 -3.35 -2.45
CA TYR A 113 10.74 -4.55 -1.63
C TYR A 113 9.82 -4.41 -0.43
N VAL A 114 9.02 -5.44 -0.16
CA VAL A 114 8.11 -5.48 0.99
C VAL A 114 8.51 -6.61 1.91
N THR A 115 8.74 -6.31 3.19
CA THR A 115 9.00 -7.35 4.20
C THR A 115 7.76 -7.53 5.06
N VAL A 116 7.29 -8.78 5.20
CA VAL A 116 6.20 -9.18 6.10
C VAL A 116 6.61 -10.46 6.82
N ASN A 117 6.49 -10.49 8.15
CA ASN A 117 6.89 -11.64 8.98
C ASN A 117 8.33 -12.15 8.70
N GLY A 118 9.25 -11.22 8.41
CA GLY A 118 10.64 -11.54 8.09
C GLY A 118 10.90 -12.06 6.67
N VAL A 119 9.87 -12.25 5.85
CA VAL A 119 9.99 -12.67 4.44
C VAL A 119 9.96 -11.43 3.53
N ILE A 120 10.87 -11.38 2.56
CA ILE A 120 11.00 -10.27 1.62
C ILE A 120 10.36 -10.64 0.28
N TYR A 121 9.44 -9.78 -0.19
CA TYR A 121 8.77 -9.87 -1.47
C TYR A 121 9.27 -8.74 -2.37
N ASN A 122 9.87 -9.07 -3.50
CA ASN A 122 10.24 -8.08 -4.52
C ASN A 122 9.02 -7.78 -5.38
N LEU A 123 8.45 -6.57 -5.27
CA LEU A 123 7.29 -6.11 -6.03
C LEU A 123 7.67 -5.43 -7.35
N GLY A 124 8.96 -5.16 -7.58
CA GLY A 124 9.41 -4.53 -8.81
C GLY A 124 9.11 -3.03 -8.83
N LYS A 125 9.10 -2.45 -10.04
CA LYS A 125 8.65 -1.08 -10.28
C LYS A 125 7.14 -1.06 -10.53
N SER A 126 6.50 0.08 -10.27
CA SER A 126 5.10 0.26 -10.67
C SER A 126 4.97 0.09 -12.19
N SER A 127 4.00 -0.69 -12.64
CA SER A 127 3.75 -0.97 -14.06
C SER A 127 2.70 -0.04 -14.69
N PHE A 128 2.27 0.99 -13.97
CA PHE A 128 1.16 1.86 -14.35
C PHE A 128 1.60 3.32 -14.36
N ASP A 129 0.97 4.12 -15.23
CA ASP A 129 1.13 5.58 -15.24
C ASP A 129 0.56 6.18 -13.96
N ILE A 130 1.46 6.56 -13.05
CA ILE A 130 1.14 7.02 -11.70
C ILE A 130 0.37 8.34 -11.72
N ARG A 131 0.49 9.10 -12.82
CA ARG A 131 -0.09 10.43 -13.03
C ARG A 131 -1.47 10.39 -13.68
N ARG A 132 -2.00 9.20 -14.00
CA ARG A 132 -3.27 9.05 -14.71
C ARG A 132 -4.50 9.55 -13.94
N TYR A 133 -4.38 9.80 -12.64
CA TYR A 133 -5.51 10.21 -11.79
C TYR A 133 -5.62 11.75 -11.68
N LEU A 134 -6.83 12.26 -11.91
CA LEU A 134 -7.13 13.68 -12.16
C LEU A 134 -7.06 14.60 -10.92
N LYS A 135 -6.70 14.10 -9.74
CA LYS A 135 -6.62 14.92 -8.53
C LYS A 135 -5.18 15.32 -8.25
N LYS A 136 -4.96 16.60 -7.98
CA LYS A 136 -3.64 17.12 -7.61
C LYS A 136 -3.06 16.32 -6.44
N TYR A 137 -1.81 15.88 -6.59
CA TYR A 137 -1.05 15.09 -5.61
C TYR A 137 -1.51 13.65 -5.40
N GLN A 138 -2.51 13.16 -6.15
CA GLN A 138 -2.89 11.75 -6.09
C GLN A 138 -1.90 10.91 -6.89
N LEU A 139 -1.58 9.73 -6.37
CA LEU A 139 -0.65 8.77 -6.94
C LEU A 139 -1.30 7.41 -6.95
N PHE A 140 -1.06 6.64 -8.01
CA PHE A 140 -1.52 5.26 -8.08
C PHE A 140 -0.43 4.33 -8.59
N ALA A 141 -0.07 3.35 -7.76
CA ALA A 141 0.92 2.34 -8.12
C ALA A 141 0.25 0.98 -8.32
N GLN A 142 0.74 0.21 -9.30
CA GLN A 142 0.33 -1.18 -9.52
C GLN A 142 1.53 -2.09 -9.69
N TYR A 143 1.54 -3.20 -8.97
CA TYR A 143 2.61 -4.19 -8.99
C TYR A 143 2.06 -5.56 -9.39
N PHE A 144 2.49 -6.07 -10.56
CA PHE A 144 1.96 -7.31 -11.18
C PHE A 144 2.90 -8.52 -11.06
N ASN A 145 4.10 -8.31 -10.51
CA ASN A 145 5.15 -9.31 -10.57
C ASN A 145 4.89 -10.50 -9.60
N ILE A 146 5.79 -11.48 -9.61
CA ILE A 146 5.62 -12.70 -8.80
C ILE A 146 5.60 -12.40 -7.30
N GLY A 147 6.44 -11.48 -6.80
CA GLY A 147 6.45 -11.10 -5.40
C GLY A 147 5.15 -10.41 -4.96
N ALA A 148 4.51 -9.63 -5.85
CA ALA A 148 3.18 -9.07 -5.58
C ALA A 148 2.11 -10.16 -5.41
N LYS A 149 2.17 -11.23 -6.21
CA LYS A 149 1.24 -12.37 -6.10
C LYS A 149 1.47 -13.16 -4.81
N GLU A 150 2.74 -13.44 -4.49
CA GLU A 150 3.12 -14.12 -3.25
C GLU A 150 2.68 -13.33 -2.02
N LEU A 151 2.90 -12.00 -2.01
CA LEU A 151 2.40 -11.12 -0.96
C LEU A 151 0.87 -11.13 -0.87
N GLY A 152 0.18 -11.12 -2.01
CA GLY A 152 -1.28 -11.25 -2.07
C GLY A 152 -1.78 -12.52 -1.38
N VAL A 153 -1.15 -13.68 -1.63
CA VAL A 153 -1.49 -14.94 -0.96
C VAL A 153 -1.37 -14.81 0.56
N ILE A 154 -0.32 -14.15 1.06
CA ILE A 154 -0.16 -13.87 2.49
C ILE A 154 -1.30 -13.02 3.03
N MET A 155 -1.69 -11.95 2.32
CA MET A 155 -2.82 -11.11 2.73
C MET A 155 -4.10 -11.95 2.86
N LYS A 156 -4.42 -12.77 1.85
CA LYS A 156 -5.63 -13.62 1.89
C LYS A 156 -5.62 -14.67 3.00
N GLN A 157 -4.46 -15.19 3.38
CA GLN A 157 -4.34 -16.15 4.49
C GLN A 157 -4.52 -15.49 5.87
N ASN A 158 -4.45 -14.16 5.96
CA ASN A 158 -4.39 -13.42 7.22
C ASN A 158 -5.58 -12.46 7.41
N ILE A 159 -6.73 -12.76 6.81
CA ILE A 159 -7.96 -11.96 7.00
C ILE A 159 -8.28 -11.85 8.50
N GLY A 160 -8.50 -10.63 8.97
CA GLY A 160 -8.77 -10.30 10.38
C GLY A 160 -7.52 -10.14 11.24
N ASN A 161 -6.33 -10.54 10.74
CA ASN A 161 -5.07 -10.34 11.44
C ASN A 161 -4.40 -9.03 11.02
N THR A 162 -3.60 -8.47 11.93
CA THR A 162 -2.72 -7.34 11.63
C THR A 162 -1.35 -7.85 11.23
N LEU A 163 -0.88 -7.44 10.05
CA LEU A 163 0.45 -7.73 9.55
C LEU A 163 1.27 -6.43 9.49
N ARG A 164 2.55 -6.53 9.84
CA ARG A 164 3.50 -5.43 9.65
C ARG A 164 4.13 -5.50 8.28
N PHE A 165 3.95 -4.44 7.51
CA PHE A 165 4.55 -4.25 6.18
C PHE A 165 5.68 -3.23 6.29
N CYS A 166 6.89 -3.66 5.94
CA CYS A 166 8.04 -2.76 5.76
C CYS A 166 8.29 -2.60 4.25
N LEU A 167 7.87 -1.48 3.70
CA LEU A 167 8.06 -1.11 2.30
C LEU A 167 9.37 -0.33 2.17
N ASN A 168 10.24 -0.77 1.27
CA ASN A 168 11.53 -0.16 1.04
C ASN A 168 11.79 -0.06 -0.47
N TRP A 169 11.97 1.16 -0.96
CA TRP A 169 12.26 1.43 -2.36
C TRP A 169 13.76 1.62 -2.57
N LYS A 170 14.33 0.85 -3.49
CA LYS A 170 15.76 0.84 -3.83
C LYS A 170 16.01 1.06 -5.31
#